data_AF-A0A6J6E9P8-F1
#
_entry.id   AF-A0A6J6E9P8-F1
#
_cell.length_a   1.000
_cell.length_b   1.000
_cell.length_c   1.000
_cell.angle_alpha   90.00
_cell.angle_beta   90.00
_cell.angle_gamma   90.00
#
_symmetry.space_group_name_H-M   'P 1'
#
loop_
_entity.id
_entity.type
_entity.pdbx_description
1 polymer ?
#
loop_
_entity_poly.entity_id
_entity_poly.type
_entity_poly.pdbx_seq_one_letter_code
_entity_poly.pdbx_strand_id
1 'polypeptide(L)'
;MAALQQAGVDLRVFDPGLVRQLGNDRRADGDEPRTVFLLEGRDALEVPEGSERIAFSSPLDPATIDELLAGEQAMVDEIAAFGVVLGDEGRRLVAEGAFGRTEQEILDASFDAVGFVRSGLAAELVAAGALQLDPSVAEVFTRTSELRRQVGTTTVAVLLRPS
;
A
#
# COMPACT_ATOMS: atom_id res chain seq x y z
N MET A 1 -12.66 -7.16 28.90
CA MET A 1 -13.18 -8.54 28.74
C MET A 1 -14.60 -8.59 28.24
N ALA A 2 -15.59 -8.02 28.95
CA ALA A 2 -16.99 -8.00 28.49
C ALA A 2 -17.16 -7.38 27.08
N ALA A 3 -16.41 -6.33 26.75
CA ALA A 3 -16.44 -5.69 25.43
C ALA A 3 -15.92 -6.60 24.30
N LEU A 4 -14.84 -7.35 24.52
CA LEU A 4 -14.29 -8.29 23.52
C LEU A 4 -15.25 -9.45 23.27
N GLN A 5 -15.90 -9.93 24.33
CA GLN A 5 -16.86 -11.02 24.25
C GLN A 5 -18.19 -10.58 23.61
N GLN A 6 -18.64 -9.34 23.87
CA GLN A 6 -19.77 -8.73 23.16
C GLN A 6 -19.47 -8.44 21.69
N ALA A 7 -18.20 -8.21 21.34
CA ALA A 7 -17.75 -8.04 19.95
C ALA A 7 -17.51 -9.36 19.20
N GLY A 8 -17.72 -10.52 19.83
CA GLY A 8 -17.54 -11.83 19.19
C GLY A 8 -16.08 -12.24 18.98
N VAL A 9 -15.12 -11.62 19.67
CA VAL A 9 -13.69 -11.94 19.54
C VAL A 9 -13.35 -13.19 20.34
N ASP A 10 -12.86 -14.25 19.69
CA ASP A 10 -12.40 -15.47 20.35
C ASP A 10 -10.99 -15.29 20.92
N LEU A 11 -10.90 -14.69 22.10
CA LEU A 11 -9.63 -14.44 22.78
C LEU A 11 -9.03 -15.73 23.36
N ARG A 12 -7.86 -16.12 22.82
CA ARG A 12 -6.98 -17.18 23.35
C ARG A 12 -5.73 -16.58 24.01
N VAL A 13 -5.27 -17.15 25.11
CA VAL A 13 -4.12 -16.65 25.91
C VAL A 13 -3.12 -17.77 26.21
N PHE A 14 -1.82 -17.43 26.16
CA PHE A 14 -0.74 -18.36 26.51
C PHE A 14 -0.12 -18.08 27.90
N ASP A 15 -0.33 -16.87 28.45
CA ASP A 15 0.20 -16.49 29.76
C ASP A 15 -0.44 -17.33 30.88
N PRO A 16 0.34 -18.04 31.73
CA PRO A 16 -0.20 -18.92 32.76
C PRO A 16 -1.09 -18.22 33.81
N GLY A 17 -0.84 -16.95 34.11
CA GLY A 17 -1.65 -16.14 35.01
C GLY A 17 -3.01 -15.83 34.39
N LEU A 18 -3.03 -15.44 33.11
CA LEU A 18 -4.26 -15.20 32.36
C LEU A 18 -5.05 -16.49 32.11
N VAL A 19 -4.38 -17.61 31.82
CA VAL A 19 -5.05 -18.93 31.71
C VAL A 19 -5.74 -19.30 33.03
N ARG A 20 -5.09 -19.05 34.17
CA ARG A 20 -5.68 -19.31 35.50
C ARG A 20 -6.90 -18.41 35.76
N GLN A 21 -6.91 -17.18 35.27
CA GLN A 21 -8.00 -16.23 35.46
C GLN A 21 -9.17 -16.44 34.48
N LEU A 22 -8.89 -16.79 33.23
CA LEU A 22 -9.87 -16.89 32.14
C LEU A 22 -10.37 -18.32 31.90
N GLY A 23 -9.71 -19.31 32.50
CA GLY A 23 -10.04 -20.72 32.36
C GLY A 23 -9.24 -21.40 31.26
N ASN A 24 -9.06 -22.73 31.41
CA ASN A 24 -8.30 -23.55 30.46
C ASN A 24 -8.92 -23.56 29.05
N ASP A 25 -10.23 -23.35 28.92
CA ASP A 25 -10.90 -23.29 27.61
C ASP A 25 -10.42 -22.11 26.75
N ARG A 26 -9.75 -21.12 27.36
CA ARG A 26 -9.15 -19.97 26.67
C ARG A 26 -7.66 -20.10 26.48
N ARG A 27 -7.07 -21.25 26.80
CA ARG A 27 -5.66 -21.50 26.54
C ARG A 27 -5.42 -21.54 25.03
N ALA A 28 -4.41 -20.81 24.58
CA ALA A 28 -3.85 -20.96 23.25
C ALA A 28 -3.10 -22.31 23.18
N ASP A 29 -3.50 -23.15 22.24
CA ASP A 29 -2.96 -24.50 21.99
C ASP A 29 -2.24 -24.61 20.64
N GLY A 30 -2.31 -23.55 19.82
CA GLY A 30 -1.72 -23.52 18.48
C GLY A 30 -2.66 -24.01 17.38
N ASP A 31 -3.85 -24.51 17.72
CA ASP A 31 -4.89 -24.93 16.76
C ASP A 31 -5.90 -23.79 16.49
N GLU A 32 -5.57 -22.56 16.87
CA GLU A 32 -6.46 -21.42 16.65
C GLU A 32 -6.65 -21.19 15.14
N PRO A 33 -7.88 -20.92 14.68
CA PRO A 33 -8.14 -20.68 13.27
C PRO A 33 -7.28 -19.53 12.75
N ARG A 34 -6.55 -19.78 11.67
CA ARG A 34 -5.75 -18.76 10.97
C ARG A 34 -6.39 -18.44 9.64
N THR A 35 -6.41 -17.16 9.29
CA THR A 35 -6.85 -16.71 7.98
C THR A 35 -5.64 -16.60 7.06
N VAL A 36 -5.69 -17.28 5.92
CA VAL A 36 -4.72 -17.12 4.83
C VAL A 36 -5.33 -16.22 3.77
N PHE A 37 -4.59 -15.20 3.35
CA PHE A 37 -4.99 -14.34 2.24
C PHE A 37 -3.80 -13.99 1.36
N LEU A 38 -4.12 -13.65 0.11
CA LEU A 38 -3.16 -13.34 -0.94
C LEU A 38 -3.28 -11.86 -1.27
N LEU A 39 -2.15 -11.16 -1.29
CA LEU A 39 -2.01 -9.79 -1.76
C LEU A 39 -1.24 -9.80 -3.07
N GLU A 40 -1.56 -8.85 -3.95
CA GLU A 40 -0.93 -8.69 -5.26
C GLU A 40 -0.41 -7.26 -5.44
N GLY A 41 0.48 -7.10 -6.41
CA GLY A 41 0.95 -5.78 -6.84
C GLY A 41 1.72 -5.04 -5.75
N ARG A 42 1.38 -3.77 -5.56
CA ARG A 42 2.00 -2.95 -4.51
C ARG A 42 1.62 -3.40 -3.11
N ASP A 43 0.38 -3.81 -2.91
CA ASP A 43 -0.14 -4.16 -1.57
C ASP A 43 0.63 -5.34 -0.99
N ALA A 44 1.13 -6.23 -1.85
CA ALA A 44 2.02 -7.34 -1.48
C ALA A 44 3.37 -6.92 -0.87
N LEU A 45 3.79 -5.65 -1.03
CA LEU A 45 5.01 -5.14 -0.39
C LEU A 45 4.80 -4.79 1.08
N GLU A 46 3.55 -4.59 1.52
CA GLU A 46 3.21 -4.26 2.91
C GLU A 46 2.72 -5.51 3.66
N VAL A 47 3.12 -5.63 4.92
CA VAL A 47 2.61 -6.66 5.83
C VAL A 47 1.67 -5.95 6.81
N PRO A 48 0.35 -6.14 6.70
CA PRO A 48 -0.62 -5.56 7.63
C PRO A 48 -0.34 -5.96 9.07
N GLU A 49 -0.64 -5.07 10.00
CA GLU A 49 -0.44 -5.32 11.43
C GLU A 49 -1.12 -6.62 11.88
N GLY A 50 -0.39 -7.41 12.67
CA GLY A 50 -0.84 -8.70 13.17
C GLY A 50 -0.82 -9.83 12.13
N SER A 51 -0.33 -9.57 10.91
CA SER A 51 -0.13 -10.62 9.88
C SER A 51 1.35 -11.02 9.80
N GLU A 52 1.59 -12.26 9.38
CA GLU A 52 2.91 -12.80 9.07
C GLU A 52 2.98 -13.14 7.58
N ARG A 53 4.06 -12.71 6.91
CA ARG A 53 4.29 -13.06 5.50
C ARG A 53 5.01 -14.38 5.38
N ILE A 54 4.32 -15.38 4.84
CA ILE A 54 4.84 -16.76 4.73
C ILE A 54 5.37 -17.08 3.34
N ALA A 55 4.96 -16.32 2.31
CA ALA A 55 5.54 -16.39 0.97
C ALA A 55 5.54 -15.00 0.32
N PHE A 56 6.57 -14.74 -0.50
CA PHE A 56 6.72 -13.50 -1.25
C PHE A 56 7.42 -13.76 -2.57
N SER A 57 6.88 -13.22 -3.65
CA SER A 57 7.47 -13.21 -4.98
C SER A 57 7.39 -11.81 -5.55
N SER A 58 8.49 -11.32 -6.10
CA SER A 58 8.60 -9.99 -6.69
C SER A 58 9.62 -10.03 -7.83
N PRO A 59 9.42 -9.28 -8.92
CA PRO A 59 10.44 -9.09 -9.94
C PRO A 59 11.59 -8.19 -9.47
N LEU A 60 11.37 -7.41 -8.42
CA LEU A 60 12.36 -6.53 -7.80
C LEU A 60 13.08 -7.23 -6.65
N ASP A 61 14.39 -7.02 -6.56
CA ASP A 61 15.18 -7.40 -5.39
C ASP A 61 14.86 -6.50 -4.17
N PRO A 62 15.26 -6.90 -2.95
CA PRO A 62 14.94 -6.14 -1.74
C PRO A 62 15.45 -4.70 -1.73
N ALA A 63 16.65 -4.44 -2.26
CA ALA A 63 17.21 -3.10 -2.29
C ALA A 63 16.44 -2.18 -3.24
N THR A 64 15.97 -2.74 -4.36
CA THR A 64 15.13 -2.03 -5.32
C THR A 64 13.70 -1.82 -4.80
N ILE A 65 13.20 -2.71 -3.94
CA ILE A 65 11.96 -2.48 -3.20
C ILE A 65 12.13 -1.31 -2.23
N ASP A 66 13.21 -1.26 -1.47
CA ASP A 66 13.49 -0.13 -0.57
C ASP A 66 13.62 1.20 -1.35
N GLU A 67 14.25 1.17 -2.52
CA GLU A 67 14.32 2.31 -3.46
C GLU A 67 12.91 2.78 -3.87
N LEU A 68 12.04 1.86 -4.29
CA LEU A 68 10.65 2.16 -4.64
C LEU A 68 9.89 2.80 -3.47
N LEU A 69 10.00 2.24 -2.26
CA LEU A 69 9.31 2.75 -1.08
C LEU A 69 9.79 4.15 -0.68
N ALA A 70 11.10 4.39 -0.76
CA ALA A 70 11.67 5.72 -0.51
C ALA A 70 11.24 6.74 -1.58
N GLY A 71 11.20 6.32 -2.85
CA GLY A 71 10.73 7.14 -3.96
C GLY A 71 9.24 7.50 -3.85
N GLU A 72 8.40 6.55 -3.44
CA GLU A 72 6.99 6.81 -3.14
C GLU A 72 6.82 7.81 -2.00
N GLN A 73 7.63 7.70 -0.94
CA GLN A 73 7.60 8.68 0.15
C GLN A 73 8.02 10.07 -0.35
N ALA A 74 9.04 10.16 -1.20
CA ALA A 74 9.44 11.43 -1.82
C ALA A 74 8.32 12.02 -2.69
N MET A 75 7.57 11.18 -3.43
CA MET A 75 6.38 11.64 -4.16
C MET A 75 5.31 12.20 -3.23
N VAL A 76 5.02 11.49 -2.13
CA VAL A 76 4.03 11.93 -1.14
C VAL A 76 4.42 13.29 -0.56
N ASP A 77 5.68 13.44 -0.15
CA ASP A 77 6.17 14.66 0.47
C ASP A 77 6.08 15.85 -0.49
N GLU A 78 6.49 15.67 -1.75
CA GLU A 78 6.44 16.70 -2.78
C GLU A 78 4.99 17.10 -3.11
N ILE A 79 4.10 16.12 -3.30
CA ILE A 79 2.69 16.38 -3.61
C ILE A 79 1.98 17.04 -2.42
N ALA A 80 2.28 16.63 -1.19
CA ALA A 80 1.71 17.26 0.00
C ALA A 80 2.20 18.71 0.17
N ALA A 81 3.44 19.02 -0.21
CA ALA A 81 4.03 20.34 -0.08
C ALA A 81 3.59 21.30 -1.19
N PHE A 82 3.53 20.84 -2.44
CA PHE A 82 3.37 21.70 -3.62
C PHE A 82 2.13 21.40 -4.45
N GLY A 83 1.44 20.29 -4.18
CA GLY A 83 0.31 19.81 -4.97
C GLY A 83 0.74 19.19 -6.29
N VAL A 84 -0.24 18.93 -7.15
CA VAL A 84 -0.04 18.39 -8.50
C VAL A 84 -0.38 19.46 -9.52
N VAL A 85 0.47 19.63 -10.53
CA VAL A 85 0.22 20.50 -11.68
C VAL A 85 0.30 19.67 -12.95
N LEU A 86 -0.76 19.69 -13.76
CA LEU A 86 -0.76 19.08 -15.08
C LEU A 86 -0.06 20.01 -16.09
N GLY A 87 0.87 19.44 -16.86
CA GLY A 87 1.42 20.12 -18.03
C GLY A 87 0.41 20.20 -19.17
N ASP A 88 0.78 20.87 -20.27
CA ASP A 88 -0.06 20.95 -21.48
C ASP A 88 -0.44 19.57 -22.02
N GLU A 89 0.53 18.65 -22.03
CA GLU A 89 0.32 17.27 -22.44
C GLU A 89 -0.62 16.51 -21.49
N GLY A 90 -0.46 16.73 -20.18
CA GLY A 90 -1.34 16.11 -19.18
C GLY A 90 -2.79 16.54 -19.33
N ARG A 91 -3.04 17.85 -19.51
CA ARG A 91 -4.38 18.39 -19.77
C ARG A 91 -4.98 17.84 -21.05
N ARG A 92 -4.17 17.69 -22.11
CA ARG A 92 -4.60 17.05 -23.36
C ARG A 92 -5.03 15.60 -23.15
N LEU A 93 -4.20 14.79 -22.47
CA LEU A 93 -4.48 13.37 -22.19
C LEU A 93 -5.72 13.19 -21.30
N VAL A 94 -5.89 14.04 -20.29
CA VAL A 94 -7.08 14.06 -19.45
C VAL A 94 -8.33 14.39 -20.25
N ALA A 95 -8.28 15.40 -21.14
CA ALA A 95 -9.40 15.74 -22.02
C ALA A 95 -9.76 14.62 -22.99
N GLU A 96 -8.78 13.79 -23.38
CA GLU A 96 -8.97 12.58 -24.19
C GLU A 96 -9.46 11.36 -23.37
N GLY A 97 -9.56 11.50 -22.04
CA GLY A 97 -10.03 10.45 -21.15
C GLY A 97 -9.00 9.36 -20.84
N ALA A 98 -7.71 9.61 -21.07
CA ALA A 98 -6.64 8.61 -20.93
C ALA A 98 -6.57 7.99 -19.52
N PHE A 99 -6.96 8.74 -18.49
CA PHE A 99 -6.91 8.31 -17.09
C PHE A 99 -8.30 7.99 -16.51
N GLY A 100 -9.37 8.05 -17.32
CA GLY A 100 -10.74 7.83 -16.88
C GLY A 100 -11.24 8.79 -15.80
N ARG A 101 -10.56 9.94 -15.63
CA ARG A 101 -10.85 10.99 -14.65
C ARG A 101 -10.69 12.36 -15.28
N THR A 102 -11.46 13.32 -14.81
CA THR A 102 -11.34 14.74 -15.15
C THR A 102 -10.15 15.38 -14.42
N GLU A 103 -9.72 16.55 -14.89
CA GLU A 103 -8.66 17.33 -14.25
C GLU A 103 -9.00 17.65 -12.79
N GLN A 104 -10.26 18.04 -12.53
CA GLN A 104 -10.72 18.31 -11.16
C GLN A 104 -10.66 17.07 -10.27
N GLU A 105 -11.07 15.89 -10.76
CA GLU A 105 -11.01 14.65 -9.98
C GLU A 105 -9.58 14.21 -9.67
N ILE A 106 -8.61 14.51 -10.56
CA ILE A 106 -7.19 14.26 -10.31
C ILE A 106 -6.67 15.21 -9.23
N LEU A 107 -7.01 16.50 -9.31
CA LEU A 107 -6.63 17.49 -8.30
C LEU A 107 -7.24 17.16 -6.94
N ASP A 108 -8.53 16.83 -6.89
CA ASP A 108 -9.23 16.45 -5.66
C ASP A 108 -8.62 15.19 -5.03
N ALA A 109 -8.25 14.20 -5.85
CA ALA A 109 -7.56 13.00 -5.37
C ALA A 109 -6.17 13.31 -4.79
N SER A 110 -5.46 14.30 -5.34
CA SER A 110 -4.12 14.68 -4.87
C SER A 110 -4.11 15.30 -3.46
N PHE A 111 -5.25 15.75 -2.93
CA PHE A 111 -5.35 16.23 -1.55
C PHE A 111 -5.06 15.15 -0.50
N ASP A 112 -5.33 13.88 -0.83
CA ASP A 112 -4.79 12.74 -0.11
C ASP A 112 -3.53 12.25 -0.83
N ALA A 113 -2.40 12.91 -0.58
CA ALA A 113 -1.13 12.60 -1.25
C ALA A 113 -0.74 11.12 -1.11
N VAL A 114 -0.97 10.54 0.09
CA VAL A 114 -0.68 9.12 0.36
C VAL A 114 -1.57 8.23 -0.48
N GLY A 115 -2.89 8.43 -0.44
CA GLY A 115 -3.85 7.67 -1.25
C GLY A 115 -3.58 7.82 -2.75
N PHE A 116 -3.25 9.03 -3.20
CA PHE A 116 -2.96 9.34 -4.59
C PHE A 116 -1.74 8.58 -5.12
N VAL A 117 -0.62 8.61 -4.40
CA VAL A 117 0.59 7.85 -4.78
C VAL A 117 0.35 6.34 -4.67
N ARG A 118 -0.26 5.88 -3.57
CA ARG A 118 -0.53 4.46 -3.35
C ARG A 118 -1.53 3.87 -4.34
N SER A 119 -2.43 4.66 -4.91
CA SER A 119 -3.36 4.20 -5.95
C SER A 119 -2.65 3.86 -7.28
N GLY A 120 -1.42 4.36 -7.48
CA GLY A 120 -0.69 4.24 -8.74
C GLY A 120 -0.97 5.38 -9.73
N LEU A 121 -1.99 6.21 -9.50
CA LEU A 121 -2.35 7.30 -10.40
C LEU A 121 -1.22 8.33 -10.57
N ALA A 122 -0.49 8.66 -9.50
CA ALA A 122 0.70 9.52 -9.59
C ALA A 122 1.74 8.94 -10.56
N ALA A 123 2.04 7.65 -10.45
CA ALA A 123 3.01 6.96 -11.30
C ALA A 123 2.53 6.88 -12.76
N GLU A 124 1.23 6.67 -13.00
CA GLU A 124 0.65 6.69 -14.34
C GLU A 124 0.78 8.06 -15.01
N LEU A 125 0.49 9.13 -14.26
CA LEU A 125 0.62 10.51 -14.75
C LEU A 125 2.08 10.86 -15.07
N VAL A 126 3.03 10.47 -14.21
CA VAL A 126 4.46 10.65 -14.48
C VAL A 126 4.91 9.87 -15.70
N ALA A 127 4.55 8.59 -15.80
CA ALA A 127 4.93 7.73 -16.93
C ALA A 127 4.37 8.23 -18.28
N ALA A 128 3.24 8.94 -18.24
CA ALA A 128 2.64 9.58 -19.42
C ALA A 128 3.22 10.97 -19.72
N GLY A 129 4.13 11.50 -18.89
CA GLY A 129 4.62 12.88 -19.01
C GLY A 129 3.54 13.93 -18.74
N ALA A 130 2.49 13.57 -17.99
CA ALA A 130 1.33 14.43 -17.76
C ALA A 130 1.58 15.49 -16.67
N LEU A 131 2.52 15.23 -15.74
CA LEU A 131 2.82 16.15 -14.65
C LEU A 131 3.90 17.15 -15.05
N GLN A 132 3.71 18.41 -14.65
CA GLN A 132 4.79 19.38 -14.60
C GLN A 132 5.60 19.15 -13.33
N LEU A 133 6.79 18.56 -13.48
CA LEU A 133 7.68 18.25 -12.37
C LEU A 133 8.81 19.27 -12.25
N ASP A 134 9.21 19.58 -11.02
CA ASP A 134 10.47 20.30 -10.80
C ASP A 134 11.65 19.41 -11.26
N PRO A 135 12.66 19.97 -11.95
CA PRO A 135 13.82 19.20 -12.41
C PRO A 135 14.56 18.44 -11.30
N SER A 136 14.50 18.93 -10.05
CA SER A 136 15.16 18.30 -8.90
C SER A 136 14.50 16.98 -8.47
N VAL A 137 13.21 16.78 -8.77
CA VAL A 137 12.46 15.57 -8.39
C VAL A 137 12.09 14.69 -9.58
N ALA A 138 12.21 15.20 -10.81
CA ALA A 138 11.80 14.51 -12.03
C ALA A 138 12.43 13.12 -12.22
N GLU A 139 13.72 12.97 -11.90
CA GLU A 139 14.42 11.68 -11.99
C GLU A 139 13.85 10.65 -10.99
N VAL A 140 13.70 11.06 -9.73
CA VAL A 140 13.13 10.21 -8.67
C VAL A 140 11.72 9.78 -9.03
N PHE A 141 10.89 10.72 -9.52
CA PHE A 141 9.51 10.43 -9.90
C PHE A 141 9.44 9.43 -11.06
N THR A 142 10.25 9.64 -12.09
CA THR A 142 10.31 8.75 -13.26
C THR A 142 10.73 7.35 -12.85
N ARG A 143 11.84 7.25 -12.11
CA ARG A 143 12.39 5.98 -11.62
C ARG A 143 11.40 5.21 -10.76
N THR A 144 10.77 5.90 -9.81
CA THR A 144 9.74 5.31 -8.93
C THR A 144 8.55 4.81 -9.74
N SER A 145 8.12 5.54 -10.77
CA SER A 145 6.99 5.15 -11.63
C SER A 145 7.31 3.89 -12.46
N GLU A 146 8.54 3.75 -12.94
CA GLU A 146 9.01 2.55 -13.63
C GLU A 146 9.02 1.33 -12.70
N LEU A 147 9.58 1.48 -11.50
CA LEU A 147 9.59 0.42 -10.48
C LEU A 147 8.16 0.03 -10.07
N ARG A 148 7.28 1.01 -9.94
CA ARG A 148 5.87 0.80 -9.63
C ARG A 148 5.16 -0.04 -10.67
N ARG A 149 5.42 0.21 -11.95
CA ARG A 149 4.88 -0.59 -13.07
C ARG A 149 5.37 -2.04 -13.01
N GLN A 150 6.63 -2.27 -12.64
CA GLN A 150 7.18 -3.62 -12.51
C GLN A 150 6.47 -4.43 -11.42
N VAL A 151 6.24 -3.83 -10.24
CA VAL A 151 5.57 -4.56 -9.15
C VAL A 151 4.08 -4.79 -9.39
N GLY A 152 3.42 -3.93 -10.16
CA GLY A 152 1.96 -3.98 -10.37
C GLY A 152 1.42 -5.24 -11.08
N THR A 153 2.27 -6.09 -11.65
CA THR A 153 1.82 -7.23 -12.48
C THR A 153 2.18 -8.61 -11.95
N THR A 154 3.29 -8.76 -11.22
CA THR A 154 3.83 -10.09 -10.84
C THR A 154 4.24 -10.20 -9.38
N THR A 155 4.05 -9.15 -8.59
CA THR A 155 4.35 -9.20 -7.15
C THR A 155 3.18 -9.84 -6.41
N VAL A 156 3.48 -10.84 -5.58
CA VAL A 156 2.49 -11.58 -4.78
C VAL A 156 3.04 -11.86 -3.39
N ALA A 157 2.19 -11.71 -2.37
CA ALA A 157 2.48 -12.10 -1.00
C ALA A 157 1.36 -13.00 -0.46
N VAL A 158 1.74 -14.06 0.25
CA VAL A 158 0.80 -14.87 1.04
C VAL A 158 0.99 -14.53 2.50
N LEU A 159 -0.09 -14.13 3.14
CA LEU A 159 -0.11 -13.68 4.53
C LEU A 159 -0.96 -14.62 5.39
N LEU A 160 -0.50 -14.82 6.62
CA LEU A 160 -1.19 -15.55 7.66
C LEU A 160 -1.57 -14.57 8.77
N ARG A 161 -2.84 -14.54 9.17
CA ARG A 161 -3.30 -13.71 10.30
C ARG A 161 -4.00 -14.57 11.35
N PRO A 162 -3.72 -14.38 12.65
CA PRO A 162 -4.55 -14.92 13.73
C PRO A 162 -5.98 -14.41 13.57
N SER A 163 -6.98 -15.30 13.61
CA SER A 163 -8.39 -14.90 13.54
C SER A 163 -8.90 -14.33 14.86
#